data_AF-K2AIR3-F1
#
_entry.id   AF-K2AIR3-F1
#
_cell.length_a   1.000
_cell.length_b   1.000
_cell.length_c   1.000
_cell.angle_alpha   90.00
_cell.angle_beta   90.00
_cell.angle_gamma   90.00
#
_symmetry.space_group_name_H-M   'P 1'
#
loop_
_entity.id
_entity.type
_entity.pdbx_description
1 polymer ?
#
loop_
_entity_poly.entity_id
_entity_poly.type
_entity_poly.pdbx_seq_one_letter_code
_entity_poly.pdbx_strand_id
1 'polypeptide(L)'
;MEGMYRFLGRVWRLVIASANMKSVDNDAVIHRQLQRTIQRATDDLPKRRYNTTIAGFMEFVNAAAEEKKALGIEDAKDFVKILAPFAPFMAEELWCCLCHSGLDPGSIPKDYQSIHKQPWPMYDKSLLIDSSIQFVVQVNGKIRETLTITPEQGKDQKIVEDVVKKSEKLQKYLTTRPQKIIFISGKLINFVV
;
A
#
# COMPACT_ATOMS: atom_id res chain seq x y z
N MET A 1 4.69 -5.10 23.99
CA MET A 1 4.25 -6.35 23.32
C MET A 1 2.79 -6.34 22.90
N GLU A 2 1.90 -5.70 23.65
CA GLU A 2 0.46 -5.72 23.37
C GLU A 2 0.06 -5.26 21.95
N GLY A 3 0.75 -4.26 21.40
CA GLY A 3 0.49 -3.78 20.03
C GLY A 3 0.69 -4.84 18.95
N MET A 4 1.74 -5.67 19.07
CA MET A 4 2.02 -6.74 18.09
C MET A 4 0.99 -7.86 18.20
N TYR A 5 0.60 -8.22 19.43
CA TYR A 5 -0.45 -9.20 19.67
C TYR A 5 -1.79 -8.76 19.05
N ARG A 6 -2.18 -7.50 19.27
CA ARG A 6 -3.40 -6.93 18.64
C ARG A 6 -3.30 -6.90 17.12
N PHE A 7 -2.14 -6.58 16.56
CA PHE A 7 -1.91 -6.60 15.11
C PHE A 7 -2.07 -8.01 14.52
N LEU A 8 -1.40 -9.01 15.08
CA LEU A 8 -1.52 -10.40 14.65
C LEU A 8 -2.97 -10.91 14.80
N GLY A 9 -3.68 -10.50 15.85
CA GLY A 9 -5.12 -10.78 15.99
C GLY A 9 -6.01 -10.11 14.93
N ARG A 10 -5.60 -8.97 14.36
CA ARG A 10 -6.29 -8.37 13.19
C ARG A 10 -5.99 -9.15 11.92
N VAL A 11 -4.73 -9.51 11.69
CA VAL A 11 -4.32 -10.36 10.56
C VAL A 11 -5.10 -11.66 10.55
N TRP A 12 -5.14 -12.37 11.69
CA TRP A 12 -5.87 -13.62 11.83
C TRP A 12 -7.33 -13.47 11.43
N ARG A 13 -8.04 -12.49 11.98
CA ARG A 13 -9.46 -12.26 11.69
C ARG A 13 -9.70 -11.95 10.21
N LEU A 14 -8.86 -11.10 9.61
CA LEU A 14 -8.97 -10.73 8.20
C LEU A 14 -8.79 -11.95 7.29
N VAL A 15 -7.76 -12.76 7.52
CA VAL A 15 -7.44 -13.91 6.68
C VAL A 15 -8.45 -15.04 6.87
N ILE A 16 -8.87 -15.34 8.09
CA ILE A 16 -9.91 -16.35 8.35
C ILE A 16 -11.26 -15.94 7.76
N ALA A 17 -11.62 -14.66 7.84
CA ALA A 17 -12.83 -14.17 7.17
C ALA A 17 -12.75 -14.40 5.66
N SER A 18 -11.57 -14.24 5.06
CA SER A 18 -11.31 -14.51 3.65
C SER A 18 -11.45 -16.00 3.30
N ALA A 19 -10.92 -16.89 4.14
CA ALA A 19 -11.02 -18.34 3.96
C ALA A 19 -12.48 -18.87 4.02
N ASN A 20 -13.34 -18.21 4.79
CA ASN A 20 -14.75 -18.61 4.96
C ASN A 20 -15.69 -18.03 3.88
N MET A 21 -15.24 -17.07 3.07
CA MET A 21 -16.06 -16.48 2.02
C MET A 21 -15.83 -17.18 0.68
N LYS A 22 -16.91 -17.69 0.08
CA LYS A 22 -16.85 -18.46 -1.18
C LYS A 22 -16.41 -17.65 -2.40
N SER A 23 -16.64 -16.34 -2.38
CA SER A 23 -16.13 -15.41 -3.40
C SER A 23 -16.24 -13.98 -2.90
N VAL A 24 -15.11 -13.31 -2.73
CA VAL A 24 -15.04 -11.85 -2.56
C VAL A 24 -14.42 -11.29 -3.82
N ASP A 25 -15.12 -10.38 -4.50
CA ASP A 25 -14.51 -9.63 -5.59
C ASP A 25 -13.32 -8.83 -5.04
N ASN A 26 -12.17 -8.99 -5.68
CA ASN A 26 -10.96 -8.26 -5.32
C ASN A 26 -11.22 -6.76 -5.51
N ASP A 27 -11.06 -5.99 -4.43
CA ASP A 27 -11.10 -4.53 -4.54
C ASP A 27 -9.86 -4.07 -5.30
N ALA A 28 -10.02 -3.28 -6.36
CA ALA A 28 -8.87 -2.77 -7.10
C ALA A 28 -7.96 -1.88 -6.24
N VAL A 29 -8.50 -1.18 -5.24
CA VAL A 29 -7.75 -0.32 -4.32
C VAL A 29 -6.94 -1.18 -3.35
N ILE A 30 -7.59 -2.12 -2.67
CA ILE A 30 -6.90 -3.02 -1.71
C ILE A 30 -5.90 -3.93 -2.42
N HIS A 31 -6.23 -4.43 -3.60
CA HIS A 31 -5.31 -5.23 -4.41
C HIS A 31 -4.06 -4.40 -4.75
N ARG A 32 -4.23 -3.15 -5.20
CA ARG A 32 -3.09 -2.24 -5.47
C ARG A 32 -2.24 -2.00 -4.22
N GLN A 33 -2.87 -1.83 -3.06
CA GLN A 33 -2.17 -1.65 -1.79
C GLN A 33 -1.39 -2.92 -1.40
N LEU A 34 -1.93 -4.11 -1.67
CA LEU A 34 -1.20 -5.37 -1.50
C LEU A 34 0.02 -5.45 -2.41
N GLN A 35 -0.11 -5.09 -3.70
CA GLN A 35 1.03 -5.07 -4.64
C GLN A 35 2.18 -4.17 -4.13
N ARG A 36 1.87 -2.99 -3.59
CA ARG A 36 2.85 -2.11 -2.94
C ARG A 36 3.49 -2.74 -1.72
N THR A 37 2.70 -3.45 -0.94
CA THR A 37 3.16 -4.13 0.27
C THR A 37 4.11 -5.28 -0.06
N ILE A 38 3.80 -6.06 -1.10
CA ILE A 38 4.67 -7.12 -1.63
C ILE A 38 5.97 -6.51 -2.16
N GLN A 39 5.90 -5.43 -2.95
CA GLN A 39 7.10 -4.73 -3.43
C GLN A 39 7.98 -4.29 -2.25
N ARG A 40 7.38 -3.61 -1.26
CA ARG A 40 8.11 -3.11 -0.09
C ARG A 40 8.79 -4.26 0.66
N ALA A 41 8.08 -5.34 0.93
CA ALA A 41 8.65 -6.52 1.58
C ALA A 41 9.80 -7.12 0.76
N THR A 42 9.63 -7.23 -0.56
CA THR A 42 10.65 -7.74 -1.49
C THR A 42 11.92 -6.88 -1.47
N ASP A 43 11.79 -5.56 -1.42
CA ASP A 43 12.91 -4.62 -1.47
C ASP A 43 13.60 -4.44 -0.11
N ASP A 44 12.84 -4.52 0.99
CA ASP A 44 13.30 -4.24 2.35
C ASP A 44 13.92 -5.47 3.04
N LEU A 45 13.40 -6.67 2.79
CA LEU A 45 13.82 -7.89 3.47
C LEU A 45 15.32 -8.21 3.24
N PRO A 46 15.88 -8.15 2.02
CA PRO A 46 17.31 -8.34 1.79
C PRO A 46 18.18 -7.25 2.45
N LYS A 47 17.63 -6.06 2.63
CA LYS A 47 18.28 -4.91 3.27
C LYS A 47 18.14 -4.91 4.79
N ARG A 48 17.51 -5.96 5.36
CA ARG A 48 17.23 -6.10 6.80
C ARG A 48 16.39 -4.96 7.39
N ARG A 49 15.53 -4.33 6.58
CA ARG A 49 14.66 -3.23 6.99
C ARG A 49 13.31 -3.75 7.52
N TYR A 50 13.37 -4.62 8.53
CA TYR A 50 12.19 -5.31 9.05
C TYR A 50 11.10 -4.37 9.56
N ASN A 51 11.47 -3.29 10.25
CA ASN A 51 10.52 -2.35 10.82
C ASN A 51 9.66 -1.64 9.76
N THR A 52 10.26 -1.28 8.62
CA THR A 52 9.52 -0.64 7.53
C THR A 52 8.61 -1.63 6.82
N THR A 53 9.06 -2.88 6.65
CA THR A 53 8.21 -3.96 6.13
C THR A 53 6.98 -4.19 7.03
N ILE A 54 7.19 -4.33 8.35
CA ILE A 54 6.10 -4.51 9.32
C ILE A 54 5.15 -3.31 9.32
N ALA A 55 5.67 -2.08 9.23
CA ALA A 55 4.83 -0.88 9.11
C ALA A 55 3.93 -0.95 7.86
N GLY A 56 4.48 -1.39 6.71
CA GLY A 56 3.70 -1.63 5.51
C GLY A 56 2.60 -2.69 5.69
N PHE A 57 2.88 -3.76 6.43
CA PHE A 57 1.85 -4.76 6.76
C PHE A 57 0.73 -4.17 7.62
N MET A 58 1.07 -3.32 8.59
CA MET A 58 0.06 -2.64 9.42
C MET A 58 -0.82 -1.70 8.60
N GLU A 59 -0.21 -0.91 7.71
CA GLU A 59 -0.93 -0.02 6.77
C GLU A 59 -1.91 -0.82 5.90
N PHE A 60 -1.45 -1.91 5.28
CA PHE A 60 -2.29 -2.78 4.46
C PHE A 60 -3.45 -3.41 5.25
N VAL A 61 -3.18 -4.00 6.41
CA VAL A 61 -4.20 -4.67 7.21
C VAL A 61 -5.24 -3.69 7.73
N ASN A 62 -4.84 -2.45 8.08
CA ASN A 62 -5.78 -1.43 8.50
C ASN A 62 -6.67 -0.97 7.34
N ALA A 63 -6.08 -0.66 6.17
CA ALA A 63 -6.84 -0.28 4.97
C ALA A 63 -7.82 -1.39 4.55
N ALA A 64 -7.33 -2.63 4.51
CA ALA A 64 -8.17 -3.79 4.22
C ALA A 64 -9.32 -3.89 5.23
N ALA A 65 -9.05 -3.84 6.53
CA ALA A 65 -10.08 -4.00 7.57
C ALA A 65 -11.11 -2.85 7.63
N GLU A 66 -10.72 -1.62 7.24
CA GLU A 66 -11.62 -0.47 7.15
C GLU A 66 -12.57 -0.57 5.95
N GLU A 67 -12.06 -0.97 4.78
CA GLU A 67 -12.83 -1.04 3.54
C GLU A 67 -13.59 -2.36 3.38
N LYS A 68 -13.00 -3.49 3.80
CA LYS A 68 -13.56 -4.84 3.67
C LYS A 68 -13.29 -5.71 4.89
N LYS A 69 -14.24 -6.57 5.26
CA LYS A 69 -14.00 -7.55 6.35
C LYS A 69 -13.21 -8.78 5.90
N ALA A 70 -12.92 -8.90 4.60
CA ALA A 70 -12.24 -10.03 3.97
C ALA A 70 -11.54 -9.60 2.67
N LEU A 71 -10.50 -10.34 2.31
CA LEU A 71 -9.78 -10.25 1.04
C LEU A 71 -10.30 -11.32 0.07
N GLY A 72 -10.01 -11.17 -1.23
CA GLY A 72 -10.09 -12.32 -2.12
C GLY A 72 -9.03 -13.37 -1.75
N ILE A 73 -9.32 -14.63 -2.07
CA ILE A 73 -8.52 -15.78 -1.62
C ILE A 73 -7.06 -15.67 -2.07
N GLU A 74 -6.82 -15.24 -3.31
CA GLU A 74 -5.46 -15.12 -3.85
C GLU A 74 -4.68 -13.96 -3.21
N ASP A 75 -5.34 -12.82 -2.96
CA ASP A 75 -4.74 -11.69 -2.23
C ASP A 75 -4.39 -12.07 -0.79
N ALA A 76 -5.25 -12.84 -0.12
CA ALA A 76 -4.97 -13.37 1.21
C ALA A 76 -3.77 -14.32 1.19
N LYS A 77 -3.71 -15.23 0.22
CA LYS A 77 -2.58 -16.16 0.04
C LYS A 77 -1.26 -15.41 -0.14
N ASP A 78 -1.23 -14.41 -1.02
CA ASP A 78 -0.02 -13.63 -1.28
C ASP A 78 0.42 -12.80 -0.08
N PHE A 79 -0.54 -12.24 0.68
CA PHE A 79 -0.22 -11.55 1.93
C PHE A 79 0.38 -12.50 2.98
N VAL A 80 -0.16 -13.71 3.14
CA VAL A 80 0.37 -14.68 4.11
C VAL A 80 1.78 -15.15 3.72
N LYS A 81 2.10 -15.26 2.42
CA LYS A 81 3.46 -15.59 1.95
C LYS A 81 4.48 -14.54 2.39
N ILE A 82 4.19 -13.25 2.23
CA ILE A 82 5.13 -12.19 2.64
C ILE A 82 5.22 -12.02 4.16
N LEU A 83 4.20 -12.48 4.90
CA LEU A 83 4.19 -12.51 6.37
C LEU A 83 5.02 -13.67 6.94
N ALA A 84 5.13 -14.79 6.22
CA ALA A 84 5.76 -16.02 6.69
C ALA A 84 7.18 -15.86 7.28
N PRO A 85 8.07 -15.00 6.75
CA PRO A 85 9.39 -14.76 7.36
C PRO A 85 9.32 -14.11 8.76
N PHE A 86 8.21 -13.47 9.11
CA PHE A 86 8.04 -12.71 10.35
C PHE A 86 7.19 -13.45 11.39
N ALA A 87 6.18 -14.21 10.94
CA ALA A 87 5.28 -14.97 11.79
C ALA A 87 5.06 -16.39 11.23
N PRO A 88 6.10 -17.24 11.19
CA PRO A 88 6.09 -18.49 10.43
C PRO A 88 4.97 -19.45 10.84
N PHE A 89 4.79 -19.68 12.15
CA PHE A 89 3.77 -20.60 12.66
C PHE A 89 2.35 -20.12 12.36
N MET A 90 2.09 -18.82 12.53
CA MET A 90 0.78 -18.25 12.18
C MET A 90 0.54 -18.30 10.67
N ALA A 91 1.56 -18.06 9.87
CA ALA A 91 1.45 -18.08 8.42
C ALA A 91 1.15 -19.50 7.90
N GLU A 92 1.78 -20.54 8.46
CA GLU A 92 1.49 -21.94 8.13
C GLU A 92 0.02 -22.28 8.40
N GLU A 93 -0.50 -21.88 9.56
CA GLU A 93 -1.89 -22.18 9.94
C GLU A 93 -2.90 -21.43 9.07
N LEU A 94 -2.65 -20.15 8.82
CA LEU A 94 -3.48 -19.34 7.93
C LEU A 94 -3.45 -19.88 6.49
N TRP A 95 -2.29 -20.34 6.02
CA TRP A 95 -2.13 -20.95 4.70
C TRP A 95 -2.96 -22.23 4.57
N CYS A 96 -2.91 -23.09 5.58
CA CYS A 96 -3.72 -24.30 5.62
C CYS A 96 -5.21 -23.98 5.51
N CYS A 97 -5.70 -22.99 6.28
CA CYS A 97 -7.09 -22.53 6.21
C CYS A 97 -7.47 -21.98 4.83
N LEU A 98 -6.59 -21.21 4.19
CA LEU A 98 -6.85 -20.60 2.87
C LEU A 98 -6.85 -21.63 1.73
N CYS A 99 -6.00 -22.64 1.79
CA CYS A 99 -5.93 -23.69 0.78
C CYS A 99 -7.07 -24.70 0.91
N HIS A 100 -7.67 -24.82 2.09
CA HIS A 100 -8.66 -25.85 2.38
C HIS A 100 -9.85 -25.29 3.16
N SER A 101 -10.63 -24.44 2.49
CA SER A 101 -11.88 -23.91 3.03
C SER A 101 -12.84 -25.05 3.37
N GLY A 102 -13.26 -25.13 4.64
CA GLY A 102 -14.28 -26.09 5.10
C GLY A 102 -13.75 -27.43 5.65
N LEU A 103 -12.45 -27.57 5.88
CA LEU A 103 -11.91 -28.72 6.63
C LEU A 103 -11.97 -28.51 8.15
N ASP A 104 -12.07 -29.62 8.87
CA ASP A 104 -12.01 -29.62 10.34
C ASP A 104 -10.62 -29.16 10.83
N PRO A 105 -10.57 -28.32 11.89
CA PRO A 105 -9.32 -27.91 12.50
C PRO A 105 -8.44 -29.11 12.88
N GLY A 106 -7.18 -29.11 12.42
CA GLY A 106 -6.21 -30.18 12.68
C GLY A 106 -6.11 -31.25 11.59
N SER A 107 -6.94 -31.19 10.55
CA SER A 107 -6.82 -32.07 9.38
C SER A 107 -5.83 -31.48 8.36
N ILE A 108 -4.72 -32.17 8.12
CA ILE A 108 -3.77 -31.82 7.06
C ILE A 108 -4.08 -32.67 5.82
N PRO A 109 -4.45 -32.06 4.69
CA PRO A 109 -4.73 -32.79 3.45
C PRO A 109 -3.49 -33.51 2.94
N LYS A 110 -3.69 -34.65 2.27
CA LYS A 110 -2.59 -35.45 1.73
C LYS A 110 -1.69 -34.67 0.76
N ASP A 111 -2.27 -33.71 0.05
CA ASP A 111 -1.56 -32.88 -0.93
C ASP A 111 -1.13 -31.52 -0.35
N TYR A 112 -1.18 -31.36 0.98
CA TYR A 112 -0.79 -30.13 1.64
C TYR A 112 0.69 -29.83 1.41
N GLN A 113 0.97 -28.64 0.89
CA GLN A 113 2.30 -28.09 0.80
C GLN A 113 2.43 -26.89 1.73
N SER A 114 3.39 -26.99 2.65
CA SER A 114 3.73 -25.92 3.59
C SER A 114 3.99 -24.60 2.86
N ILE A 115 3.59 -23.49 3.49
CA ILE A 115 3.82 -22.15 2.94
C ILE A 115 5.30 -21.87 2.75
N HIS A 116 6.16 -22.47 3.58
CA HIS A 116 7.60 -22.30 3.51
C HIS A 116 8.25 -22.95 2.28
N LYS A 117 7.50 -23.75 1.51
CA LYS A 117 7.92 -24.29 0.21
C LYS A 117 7.35 -23.52 -0.97
N GLN A 118 6.47 -22.55 -0.72
CA GLN A 118 5.84 -21.77 -1.78
C GLN A 118 6.80 -20.71 -2.33
N PRO A 119 6.70 -20.38 -3.62
CA PRO A 119 7.48 -19.28 -4.19
C PRO A 119 7.04 -17.95 -3.57
N TRP A 120 8.00 -17.03 -3.48
CA TRP A 120 7.71 -15.64 -3.10
C TRP A 120 6.76 -15.00 -4.12
N PRO A 121 5.72 -14.26 -3.68
CA PRO A 121 4.75 -13.66 -4.59
C PRO A 121 5.41 -12.58 -5.45
N MET A 122 5.01 -12.53 -6.73
CA MET A 122 5.42 -11.47 -7.64
C MET A 122 4.47 -10.28 -7.52
N TYR A 123 4.98 -9.07 -7.74
CA TYR A 123 4.16 -7.87 -7.79
C TYR A 123 4.12 -7.26 -9.20
N ASP A 124 2.97 -6.71 -9.59
CA ASP A 124 2.81 -6.02 -10.88
C ASP A 124 3.20 -4.55 -10.77
N LYS A 125 4.26 -4.17 -11.50
CA LYS A 125 4.75 -2.79 -11.57
C LYS A 125 3.75 -1.82 -12.17
N SER A 126 2.85 -2.28 -13.04
CA SER A 126 1.84 -1.43 -13.68
C SER A 126 0.85 -0.87 -12.65
N LEU A 127 0.52 -1.67 -11.64
CA LEU A 127 -0.40 -1.30 -10.56
C LEU A 127 0.24 -0.34 -9.55
N LEU A 128 1.57 -0.28 -9.49
CA LEU A 128 2.27 0.63 -8.59
C LEU A 128 2.17 2.09 -9.00
N ILE A 129 1.88 2.35 -10.27
CA ILE A 129 1.72 3.71 -10.81
C ILE A 129 0.48 4.34 -10.17
N ASP A 130 0.70 5.33 -9.32
CA ASP A 130 -0.36 6.19 -8.84
C ASP A 130 -1.03 6.89 -10.03
N SER A 131 -2.35 6.82 -10.15
CA SER A 131 -3.08 7.62 -11.15
C SER A 131 -3.04 9.11 -10.81
N SER A 132 -2.81 9.44 -9.53
CA SER A 132 -2.67 10.80 -9.05
C SER A 132 -1.70 10.89 -7.88
N ILE A 133 -0.96 12.00 -7.81
CA ILE A 133 -0.06 12.36 -6.73
C ILE A 133 -0.54 13.64 -6.07
N GLN A 134 -0.28 13.75 -4.77
CA GLN A 134 -0.45 14.99 -4.03
C GLN A 134 0.79 15.86 -4.23
N PHE A 135 0.65 16.90 -5.04
CA PHE A 135 1.72 17.81 -5.40
C PHE A 135 1.63 19.09 -4.58
N VAL A 136 2.66 19.37 -3.79
CA VAL A 136 2.64 20.47 -2.82
C VAL A 136 3.01 21.79 -3.49
N VAL A 137 2.22 22.82 -3.25
CA VAL A 137 2.50 24.18 -3.72
C VAL A 137 2.86 25.08 -2.54
N GLN A 138 4.03 25.69 -2.64
CA GLN A 138 4.59 26.59 -1.64
C GLN A 138 4.76 28.00 -2.20
N VAL A 139 4.59 29.00 -1.32
CA VAL A 139 4.93 30.39 -1.60
C VAL A 139 5.77 30.90 -0.44
N ASN A 140 6.98 31.38 -0.73
CA ASN A 140 7.99 31.78 0.25
C ASN A 140 8.22 30.70 1.32
N GLY A 141 8.28 29.44 0.88
CA GLY A 141 8.54 28.27 1.73
C GLY A 141 7.36 27.80 2.59
N LYS A 142 6.21 28.50 2.57
CA LYS A 142 4.99 28.08 3.28
C LYS A 142 4.07 27.31 2.35
N ILE A 143 3.56 26.15 2.79
CA ILE A 143 2.56 25.37 2.05
C ILE A 143 1.26 26.18 1.96
N ARG A 144 0.76 26.37 0.74
CA ARG A 144 -0.48 27.11 0.47
C ARG A 144 -1.59 26.22 -0.06
N GLU A 145 -1.22 25.20 -0.82
CA GLU A 145 -2.18 24.27 -1.39
C GLU A 145 -1.48 22.93 -1.70
N THR A 146 -2.27 21.86 -1.76
CA THR A 146 -1.84 20.57 -2.30
C THR A 146 -2.75 20.24 -3.47
N LEU A 147 -2.16 20.06 -4.65
CA LEU A 147 -2.88 19.74 -5.88
C LEU A 147 -2.91 18.23 -6.09
N THR A 148 -4.02 17.71 -6.60
CA THR A 148 -4.11 16.32 -7.05
C THR A 148 -3.88 16.31 -8.57
N ILE A 149 -2.71 15.86 -9.01
CA ILE A 149 -2.31 15.82 -10.44
C ILE A 149 -1.74 14.45 -10.81
N THR A 150 -1.64 14.11 -12.10
CA THR A 150 -1.00 12.84 -12.48
C THR A 150 0.52 12.89 -12.27
N PRO A 151 1.20 11.73 -12.08
CA PRO A 151 2.66 11.69 -11.99
C PRO A 151 3.37 12.34 -13.19
N GLU A 152 2.82 12.20 -14.39
CA GLU A 152 3.33 12.79 -15.63
C GLU A 152 3.25 14.31 -15.57
N GLN A 153 2.09 14.86 -15.17
CA GLN A 153 1.93 16.30 -14.98
C GLN A 153 2.91 16.84 -13.95
N GLY A 154 3.09 16.13 -12.84
CA GLY A 154 4.02 16.52 -11.78
C GLY A 154 5.50 16.49 -12.17
N LYS A 155 5.87 15.88 -13.30
CA LYS A 155 7.25 15.91 -13.83
C LYS A 155 7.52 17.12 -14.70
N ASP A 156 6.49 17.80 -15.19
CA ASP A 156 6.62 18.98 -16.05
C ASP A 156 6.29 20.26 -15.29
N GLN A 157 7.33 21.09 -15.09
CA GLN A 157 7.20 22.36 -14.39
C GLN A 157 6.15 23.28 -15.04
N LYS A 158 6.09 23.35 -16.38
CA LYS A 158 5.17 24.27 -17.06
C LYS A 158 3.72 23.88 -16.85
N ILE A 159 3.43 22.58 -16.93
CA ILE A 159 2.09 22.05 -16.70
C ILE A 159 1.64 22.37 -15.26
N VAL A 160 2.52 22.14 -14.28
CA VAL A 160 2.23 22.44 -12.87
C VAL A 160 2.01 23.94 -12.66
N GLU A 161 2.83 24.80 -13.25
CA GLU A 161 2.65 26.26 -13.17
C GLU A 161 1.29 26.71 -13.74
N ASP A 162 0.86 26.12 -14.85
CA ASP A 162 -0.43 26.45 -15.46
C ASP A 162 -1.62 25.96 -14.63
N VAL A 163 -1.50 24.82 -13.96
CA VAL A 163 -2.50 24.35 -12.97
C VAL A 163 -2.54 25.30 -11.77
N VAL A 164 -1.38 25.72 -11.25
CA VAL A 164 -1.27 26.68 -10.14
C VAL A 164 -1.92 28.01 -10.49
N LYS A 165 -1.67 28.55 -11.70
CA LYS A 165 -2.28 29.80 -12.16
C LYS A 165 -3.80 29.74 -12.24
N LYS A 166 -4.39 28.55 -12.42
CA LYS A 166 -5.85 28.38 -12.46
C LYS A 166 -6.48 28.29 -11.07
N SER A 167 -5.69 28.11 -10.00
CA SER A 167 -6.20 28.06 -8.63
C SER A 167 -6.45 29.46 -8.07
N GLU A 168 -7.71 29.78 -7.79
CA GLU A 168 -8.12 31.03 -7.14
C GLU A 168 -7.48 31.23 -5.75
N LYS A 169 -7.16 30.14 -5.05
CA LYS A 169 -6.51 30.21 -3.73
C LYS A 169 -5.07 30.70 -3.84
N LEU A 170 -4.35 30.25 -4.86
CA LEU A 170 -2.93 30.58 -5.06
C LEU A 170 -2.73 31.95 -5.68
N GLN A 171 -3.68 32.43 -6.49
CA GLN A 171 -3.66 33.78 -7.07
C GLN A 171 -3.53 34.89 -6.01
N LYS A 172 -4.12 34.70 -4.82
CA LYS A 172 -4.01 35.66 -3.70
C LYS A 172 -2.58 35.80 -3.15
N TYR A 173 -1.73 34.78 -3.37
CA TYR A 173 -0.34 34.75 -2.89
C TYR A 173 0.67 35.04 -4.01
N LEU A 174 0.23 34.98 -5.28
CA LEU A 174 1.04 35.21 -6.48
C LEU A 174 0.70 36.58 -7.10
N THR A 175 0.69 37.63 -6.27
CA THR A 175 0.32 38.99 -6.69
C THR A 175 1.40 39.67 -7.53
N THR A 176 2.66 39.26 -7.37
CA THR A 176 3.80 39.75 -8.14
C THR A 176 4.51 38.58 -8.84
N ARG A 177 5.31 38.92 -9.86
CA ARG A 177 6.07 37.91 -10.60
C ARG A 177 7.10 37.28 -9.66
N PRO A 178 7.14 35.94 -9.53
CA PRO A 178 8.10 35.27 -8.66
C PRO A 178 9.54 35.55 -9.12
N GLN A 179 10.41 35.86 -8.16
CA GLN A 179 11.84 36.07 -8.38
C GLN A 179 12.56 34.76 -8.70
N LYS A 180 12.09 33.65 -8.09
CA LYS A 180 12.65 32.32 -8.27
C LYS A 180 11.57 31.27 -8.14
N ILE A 181 11.63 30.26 -9.01
CA ILE A 181 10.76 29.08 -8.96
C ILE A 181 11.66 27.88 -8.67
N ILE A 182 11.35 27.17 -7.58
CA ILE A 182 12.06 25.94 -7.21
C ILE A 182 11.10 24.78 -7.46
N PHE A 183 11.42 23.97 -8.47
CA PHE A 183 10.62 22.83 -8.86
C PHE A 183 11.35 21.53 -8.50
N ILE A 184 10.65 20.66 -7.76
CA ILE A 184 11.10 19.31 -7.46
C ILE A 184 10.09 18.36 -8.11
N SER A 185 10.51 17.77 -9.23
CA SER A 185 9.71 16.84 -10.03
C SER A 185 8.98 15.80 -9.17
N GLY A 186 7.66 15.74 -9.34
CA GLY A 186 6.75 14.81 -8.66
C GLY A 186 6.56 15.07 -7.16
N LYS A 187 7.09 16.16 -6.60
CA LYS A 187 6.99 16.45 -5.16
C LYS A 187 6.39 17.81 -4.86
N LEU A 188 7.03 18.89 -5.32
CA LEU A 188 6.59 20.25 -4.97
C LEU A 188 7.07 21.32 -5.96
N ILE A 189 6.38 22.46 -5.92
CA ILE A 189 6.83 23.72 -6.53
C ILE A 189 6.78 24.82 -5.46
N ASN A 190 7.85 25.60 -5.37
CA ASN A 190 7.92 26.75 -4.46
C ASN A 190 8.17 28.03 -5.27
N PHE A 191 7.26 28.98 -5.10
CA PHE A 191 7.36 30.32 -5.66
C PHE A 191 7.97 31.26 -4.63
N VAL A 192 9.14 31.81 -4.95
CA VAL A 192 9.77 32.87 -4.15
C VAL A 192 9.31 34.20 -4.73
N VAL A 193 8.49 34.92 -3.97
CA VAL A 193 7.80 36.16 -4.35
C VAL A 193 8.30 37.31 -3.49
#